data_AF-A0A1Q9H1Q2-F1
#
_entry.id   AF-A0A1Q9H1Q2-F1
#
_cell.length_a   1.000
_cell.length_b   1.000
_cell.length_c   1.000
_cell.angle_alpha   90.00
_cell.angle_beta   90.00
_cell.angle_gamma   90.00
#
_symmetry.space_group_name_H-M   'P 1'
#
loop_
_entity.id
_entity.type
_entity.pdbx_description
1 polymer ?
#
loop_
_entity_poly.entity_id
_entity_poly.type
_entity_poly.pdbx_seq_one_letter_code
_entity_poly.pdbx_strand_id
1 'polypeptide(L)'
;MIKIKCVFRNFLIYSVFLASATAVNASTTPAPSQFNLQPIIQSLELTEEQNNVIFDLIEEHQVNSPSINIENIIAAKKKQLMLVTQSEFDEAAMGELVDQVQAKEKELFLNEMRLKNSIYNVLTEKQKVKFKTSVKEQLMVDASQ
;
A
#
# COMPACT_ATOMS: atom_id res chain seq x y z
N MET A 1 11.12 19.42 -0.55
CA MET A 1 9.79 18.78 -0.60
C MET A 1 9.99 17.28 -0.71
N ILE A 2 9.89 16.56 0.41
CA ILE A 2 10.22 15.13 0.49
C ILE A 2 8.90 14.36 0.37
N LYS A 3 8.66 13.72 -0.78
CA LYS A 3 7.52 12.81 -1.00
C LYS A 3 7.96 11.40 -0.58
N ILE A 4 7.53 10.93 0.58
CA ILE A 4 7.87 9.58 1.08
C ILE A 4 6.69 8.64 0.82
N LYS A 5 6.96 7.65 -0.03
CA LYS A 5 6.07 6.58 -0.48
C LYS A 5 5.92 5.51 0.60
N CYS A 6 4.70 4.99 0.77
CA CYS A 6 4.30 4.24 1.95
C CYS A 6 4.60 2.73 1.88
N VAL A 7 4.99 2.17 3.04
CA VAL A 7 5.53 0.83 3.26
C VAL A 7 4.56 0.02 4.11
N PHE A 8 3.66 -0.78 3.52
CA PHE A 8 2.85 -1.79 4.25
C PHE A 8 2.44 -2.96 3.35
N ARG A 9 3.43 -3.66 2.77
CA ARG A 9 3.18 -4.98 2.15
C ARG A 9 4.25 -6.04 2.41
N ASN A 10 5.22 -5.76 3.29
CA ASN A 10 6.30 -6.71 3.67
C ASN A 10 6.37 -6.90 5.19
N PHE A 11 5.23 -6.93 5.90
CA PHE A 11 5.27 -7.21 7.35
C PHE A 11 5.36 -8.71 7.68
N LEU A 12 5.23 -9.59 6.68
CA LEU A 12 5.45 -11.01 6.82
C LEU A 12 6.50 -11.47 5.81
N ILE A 13 7.52 -12.16 6.34
CA ILE A 13 8.63 -12.83 5.66
C ILE A 13 9.81 -11.90 5.30
N TYR A 14 10.79 -11.83 6.21
CA TYR A 14 12.23 -12.04 5.93
C TYR A 14 12.97 -12.12 7.27
N SER A 15 12.82 -13.24 7.98
CA SER A 15 13.81 -13.66 8.97
C SER A 15 14.99 -14.26 8.21
N VAL A 16 15.88 -13.40 7.70
CA VAL A 16 17.22 -13.85 7.30
C VAL A 16 17.95 -14.19 8.60
N PHE A 17 18.17 -15.49 8.80
CA PHE A 17 19.05 -16.01 9.83
C PHE A 17 20.39 -15.26 9.80
N LEU A 18 20.82 -14.75 10.95
CA LEU A 18 22.15 -14.17 11.15
C LEU A 18 23.20 -15.28 11.07
N ALA A 19 23.76 -15.49 9.87
CA ALA A 19 25.04 -16.14 9.68
C ALA A 19 26.09 -15.05 9.39
N SER A 20 26.96 -14.84 10.37
CA SER A 20 28.35 -14.34 10.31
C SER A 20 28.78 -13.46 9.12
N ALA A 21 29.08 -12.21 9.47
CA ALA A 21 29.99 -11.25 8.83
C ALA A 21 30.70 -11.68 7.53
N THR A 22 30.24 -11.16 6.39
CA THR A 22 31.07 -10.57 5.33
C THR A 22 30.20 -9.61 4.52
N ALA A 23 30.81 -8.53 4.03
CA ALA A 23 30.15 -7.40 3.38
C ALA A 23 29.23 -7.83 2.23
N VAL A 24 27.96 -7.41 2.27
CA VAL A 24 27.06 -7.45 1.11
C VAL A 24 26.31 -6.13 1.04
N ASN A 25 26.38 -5.53 -0.15
CA ASN A 25 25.75 -4.28 -0.56
C ASN A 25 24.34 -4.11 0.03
N ALA A 26 24.05 -2.86 0.41
CA ALA A 26 22.70 -2.34 0.58
C ALA A 26 21.88 -2.70 -0.68
N SER A 27 21.15 -3.80 -0.58
CA SER A 27 20.22 -4.24 -1.60
C SER A 27 19.03 -3.32 -1.45
N THR A 28 18.93 -2.33 -2.34
CA THR A 28 17.76 -1.48 -2.50
C THR A 28 16.56 -2.40 -2.71
N THR A 29 15.83 -2.65 -1.63
CA THR A 29 14.58 -3.41 -1.68
C THR A 29 13.62 -2.62 -2.58
N PRO A 30 12.96 -3.26 -3.56
CA PRO A 30 11.93 -2.58 -4.34
C PRO A 30 10.87 -2.06 -3.37
N ALA A 31 10.59 -0.76 -3.42
CA ALA A 31 9.52 -0.17 -2.64
C ALA A 31 8.19 -0.86 -3.02
N PRO A 32 7.33 -1.21 -2.05
CA PRO A 32 6.04 -1.83 -2.36
C PRO A 32 5.24 -0.88 -3.26
N SER A 33 4.65 -1.44 -4.32
CA SER A 33 3.83 -0.74 -5.29
C SER A 33 2.56 -0.21 -4.61
N GLN A 34 2.64 1.01 -4.09
CA GLN A 34 1.43 1.83 -3.92
C GLN A 34 0.70 1.85 -5.26
N PHE A 35 -0.61 1.60 -5.24
CA PHE A 35 -1.44 1.74 -6.42
C PHE A 35 -1.40 3.21 -6.87
N ASN A 36 -0.53 3.50 -7.83
CA ASN A 36 -0.37 4.82 -8.37
C ASN A 36 -1.46 5.02 -9.42
N LEU A 37 -2.52 5.70 -9.03
CA LEU A 37 -3.65 6.04 -9.91
C LEU A 37 -3.24 6.97 -11.04
N GLN A 38 -2.22 7.80 -10.85
CA GLN A 38 -1.81 8.83 -11.80
C GLN A 38 -1.53 8.29 -13.22
N PRO A 39 -0.65 7.30 -13.43
CA PRO A 39 -0.39 6.76 -14.77
C PRO A 39 -1.64 6.15 -15.42
N ILE A 40 -2.53 5.54 -14.62
CA ILE A 40 -3.77 4.96 -15.12
C ILE A 40 -4.68 6.09 -15.61
N ILE A 41 -4.96 7.09 -14.77
CA ILE A 41 -5.83 8.23 -15.09
C ILE A 41 -5.32 8.97 -16.35
N GLN A 42 -4.01 9.21 -16.44
CA GLN A 42 -3.39 9.88 -17.60
C GLN A 42 -3.59 9.11 -18.92
N SER A 43 -3.79 7.78 -18.86
CA SER A 43 -4.01 6.93 -20.05
C SER A 43 -5.45 6.90 -20.56
N LEU A 44 -6.41 7.45 -19.79
CA LEU A 44 -7.85 7.28 -20.05
C LEU A 44 -8.42 8.30 -21.04
N GLU A 45 -7.64 9.25 -21.54
CA GLU A 45 -8.15 10.29 -22.47
C GLU A 45 -9.44 10.93 -21.92
N LEU A 46 -9.37 11.45 -20.69
CA LEU A 46 -10.54 12.00 -19.97
C LEU A 46 -10.98 13.34 -20.56
N THR A 47 -12.30 13.62 -20.54
CA THR A 47 -12.80 14.98 -20.79
C THR A 47 -12.43 15.90 -19.63
N GLU A 48 -12.56 17.22 -19.83
CA GLU A 48 -12.32 18.20 -18.77
C GLU A 48 -13.27 17.97 -17.57
N GLU A 49 -14.54 17.69 -17.84
CA GLU A 49 -15.54 17.41 -16.81
C GLU A 49 -15.20 16.14 -16.03
N GLN A 50 -14.79 15.07 -16.72
CA GLN A 50 -14.37 13.83 -16.07
C GLN A 50 -13.11 14.05 -15.21
N ASN A 51 -12.15 14.84 -15.69
CA ASN A 51 -10.94 15.17 -14.94
C ASN A 51 -11.27 15.89 -13.63
N ASN A 52 -12.16 16.88 -13.67
CA ASN A 52 -12.56 17.64 -12.49
C ASN A 52 -13.22 16.71 -11.46
N VAL A 53 -14.19 15.89 -11.87
CA VAL A 53 -14.88 14.95 -10.97
C VAL A 53 -13.89 13.92 -10.38
N ILE A 54 -12.97 13.39 -11.18
CA ILE A 54 -11.96 12.43 -10.69
C ILE A 54 -10.98 13.10 -9.73
N PHE A 55 -10.61 14.35 -9.96
CA PHE A 55 -9.75 15.12 -9.06
C PHE A 55 -10.43 15.32 -7.70
N ASP A 56 -11.70 15.72 -7.69
CA ASP A 56 -12.50 15.90 -6.48
C ASP A 56 -12.60 14.58 -5.69
N LEU A 57 -12.84 13.46 -6.38
CA LEU A 57 -12.86 12.12 -5.75
C LEU A 57 -11.52 11.76 -5.11
N ILE A 58 -10.41 12.13 -5.73
CA ILE A 58 -9.06 11.88 -5.21
C ILE A 58 -8.78 12.77 -4.00
N GLU A 59 -9.17 14.05 -4.05
CA GLU A 59 -9.02 14.98 -2.93
C GLU A 59 -9.87 14.54 -1.74
N GLU A 60 -11.14 14.22 -1.97
CA GLU A 60 -12.04 13.69 -0.95
C GLU A 60 -11.47 12.41 -0.32
N HIS A 61 -10.96 11.50 -1.15
CA HIS A 61 -10.28 10.30 -0.64
C HIS A 61 -9.03 10.66 0.16
N GLN A 62 -8.22 11.63 -0.24
CA GLN A 62 -7.04 12.03 0.54
C GLN A 62 -7.39 12.64 1.90
N VAL A 63 -8.48 13.42 1.96
CA VAL A 63 -8.97 14.03 3.21
C VAL A 63 -9.60 12.97 4.12
N ASN A 64 -10.37 12.04 3.56
CA ASN A 64 -11.13 11.05 4.33
C ASN A 64 -10.40 9.71 4.54
N SER A 65 -9.28 9.48 3.84
CA SER A 65 -8.50 8.25 4.05
C SER A 65 -7.88 8.27 5.44
N PRO A 66 -7.87 7.14 6.16
CA PRO A 66 -7.05 7.00 7.34
C PRO A 66 -5.62 7.39 6.95
N SER A 67 -5.12 8.47 7.54
CA SER A 67 -3.79 8.95 7.24
C SER A 67 -2.80 7.92 7.74
N ILE A 68 -1.82 7.58 6.89
CA ILE A 68 -0.79 6.64 7.29
C ILE A 68 0.14 7.37 8.25
N ASN A 69 -0.14 7.24 9.54
CA ASN A 69 0.69 7.81 10.59
C ASN A 69 2.02 7.04 10.65
N ILE A 70 3.08 7.66 10.11
CA ILE A 70 4.44 7.11 10.05
C ILE A 70 4.95 6.72 11.45
N GLU A 71 4.59 7.46 12.48
CA GLU A 71 5.00 7.17 13.86
C GLU A 71 4.39 5.84 14.33
N ASN A 72 3.14 5.56 13.98
CA ASN A 72 2.49 4.27 14.25
C ASN A 72 3.20 3.11 13.53
N ILE A 73 3.71 3.34 12.32
CA ILE A 73 4.48 2.35 11.55
C ILE A 73 5.79 2.03 12.26
N ILE A 74 6.53 3.09 12.62
CA ILE A 74 7.80 2.98 13.31
C ILE A 74 7.61 2.28 14.66
N ALA A 75 6.54 2.63 15.39
CA ALA A 75 6.19 1.99 16.65
C ALA A 75 5.88 0.50 16.47
N ALA A 76 5.08 0.12 15.47
CA ALA A 76 4.78 -1.28 15.17
C ALA A 76 6.06 -2.08 14.83
N LYS A 77 6.96 -1.52 14.00
CA LYS A 77 8.25 -2.15 13.67
C LYS A 77 9.17 -2.29 14.87
N LYS A 78 9.23 -1.27 15.75
CA LYS A 78 9.99 -1.33 17.00
C LYS A 78 9.43 -2.41 17.93
N LYS A 79 8.10 -2.49 18.07
CA LYS A 79 7.43 -3.53 18.87
C LYS A 79 7.70 -4.93 18.31
N GLN A 80 7.64 -5.10 16.98
CA GLN A 80 7.99 -6.36 16.33
C GLN A 80 9.44 -6.76 16.64
N LEU A 81 10.40 -5.85 16.43
CA LEU A 81 11.81 -6.12 16.71
C LEU A 81 12.02 -6.51 18.18
N MET A 82 11.40 -5.78 19.11
CA MET A 82 11.46 -6.12 20.53
C MET A 82 10.97 -7.55 20.78
N LEU A 83 9.77 -7.90 20.29
CA LEU A 83 9.16 -9.22 20.51
C LEU A 83 9.97 -10.39 19.92
N VAL A 84 10.61 -10.21 18.75
CA VAL A 84 11.42 -11.29 18.13
C VAL A 84 12.81 -11.44 18.77
N THR A 85 13.26 -10.46 19.55
CA THR A 85 14.58 -10.49 20.23
C THR A 85 14.51 -10.96 21.69
N GLN A 86 13.32 -11.31 22.18
CA GLN A 86 13.16 -11.88 23.51
C GLN A 86 13.74 -13.31 23.59
N SER A 87 14.13 -13.74 24.80
CA SER A 87 14.65 -15.09 25.02
C SER A 87 13.60 -16.17 24.76
N GLU A 88 12.34 -15.86 25.06
CA GLU A 88 11.16 -16.69 24.81
C GLU A 88 10.20 -15.92 23.91
N PHE A 89 9.55 -16.62 22.97
CA PHE A 89 8.63 -15.99 22.04
C PHE A 89 7.26 -15.77 22.69
N ASP A 90 6.86 -14.51 22.83
CA ASP A 90 5.52 -14.13 23.27
C ASP A 90 4.55 -14.15 22.07
N GLU A 91 3.97 -15.33 21.82
CA GLU A 91 3.01 -15.54 20.73
C GLU A 91 1.77 -14.66 20.88
N ALA A 92 1.29 -14.43 22.11
CA ALA A 92 0.12 -13.60 22.36
C ALA A 92 0.39 -12.14 21.98
N ALA A 93 1.52 -11.57 22.43
CA ALA A 93 1.87 -10.20 22.11
C ALA A 93 2.20 -9.98 20.63
N MET A 94 2.77 -10.99 19.96
CA MET A 94 2.95 -10.96 18.50
C MET A 94 1.60 -11.04 17.78
N GLY A 95 0.68 -11.91 18.22
CA GLY A 95 -0.67 -12.02 17.68
C GLY A 95 -1.42 -10.69 17.73
N GLU A 96 -1.40 -10.00 18.88
CA GLU A 96 -2.02 -8.67 19.02
C GLU A 96 -1.42 -7.64 18.05
N LEU A 97 -0.09 -7.66 17.85
CA LEU A 97 0.56 -6.76 16.91
C LEU A 97 0.12 -7.06 15.47
N VAL A 98 0.00 -8.34 15.11
CA VAL A 98 -0.51 -8.77 13.79
C VAL A 98 -1.94 -8.29 13.59
N ASP A 99 -2.83 -8.53 14.55
CA ASP A 99 -4.23 -8.11 14.47
C ASP A 99 -4.36 -6.59 14.29
N GLN A 100 -3.55 -5.82 15.02
CA GLN A 100 -3.53 -4.36 14.90
C GLN A 100 -3.09 -3.90 13.50
N VAL A 101 -2.07 -4.54 12.93
CA VAL A 101 -1.58 -4.21 11.58
C VAL A 101 -2.61 -4.61 10.53
N GLN A 102 -3.17 -5.83 10.61
CA GLN A 102 -4.17 -6.32 9.68
C GLN A 102 -5.43 -5.47 9.66
N ALA A 103 -5.89 -4.99 10.83
CA ALA A 103 -7.05 -4.11 10.91
C ALA A 103 -6.84 -2.80 10.11
N LYS A 104 -5.63 -2.21 10.19
CA LYS A 104 -5.28 -1.00 9.43
C LYS A 104 -5.10 -1.28 7.94
N GLU A 105 -4.45 -2.38 7.58
CA GLU A 105 -4.29 -2.80 6.19
C GLU A 105 -5.65 -3.02 5.52
N LYS A 106 -6.60 -3.66 6.21
CA LYS A 106 -7.98 -3.85 5.74
C LYS A 106 -8.67 -2.51 5.45
N GLU A 107 -8.55 -1.54 6.35
CA GLU A 107 -9.19 -0.23 6.18
C GLU A 107 -8.63 0.51 4.96
N LEU A 108 -7.30 0.56 4.84
CA LEU A 108 -6.61 1.18 3.70
C LEU A 108 -7.00 0.50 2.38
N PHE A 109 -6.99 -0.84 2.36
CA PHE A 109 -7.37 -1.60 1.17
C PHE A 109 -8.82 -1.32 0.75
N LEU A 110 -9.77 -1.33 1.68
CA LEU A 110 -11.17 -1.02 1.39
C LEU A 110 -11.33 0.40 0.85
N ASN A 111 -10.62 1.37 1.42
CA ASN A 111 -10.69 2.75 0.97
C ASN A 111 -10.16 2.90 -0.46
N GLU A 112 -9.03 2.26 -0.76
CA GLU A 112 -8.46 2.23 -2.10
C GLU A 112 -9.41 1.57 -3.12
N MET A 113 -10.06 0.46 -2.75
CA MET A 113 -11.06 -0.20 -3.61
C MET A 113 -12.27 0.69 -3.86
N ARG A 114 -12.73 1.44 -2.86
CA ARG A 114 -13.83 2.40 -3.03
C ARG A 114 -13.46 3.51 -4.01
N LEU A 115 -12.27 4.11 -3.88
CA LEU A 115 -11.81 5.14 -4.83
C LEU A 115 -11.75 4.61 -6.27
N LYS A 116 -11.18 3.41 -6.46
CA LYS A 116 -11.13 2.75 -7.78
C LYS A 116 -12.54 2.57 -8.36
N ASN A 117 -13.50 2.15 -7.54
CA ASN A 117 -14.88 1.99 -7.97
C ASN A 117 -15.55 3.32 -8.33
N SER A 118 -15.35 4.36 -7.52
CA SER A 118 -15.87 5.70 -7.78
C SER A 118 -15.34 6.25 -9.11
N ILE A 119 -14.03 6.16 -9.35
CA ILE A 119 -13.42 6.56 -10.62
C ILE A 119 -14.02 5.76 -11.78
N TYR A 120 -14.12 4.43 -11.65
CA TYR A 120 -14.68 3.56 -12.69
C TYR A 120 -16.08 3.98 -13.16
N ASN A 121 -16.92 4.50 -12.25
CA ASN A 121 -18.28 4.91 -12.54
C ASN A 121 -18.39 6.26 -13.28
N VAL A 122 -17.32 7.07 -13.30
CA VAL A 122 -17.25 8.33 -14.08
C VAL A 122 -16.89 8.07 -15.56
N LEU A 123 -16.31 6.90 -15.84
CA LEU A 123 -15.75 6.57 -17.14
C LEU A 123 -16.81 6.12 -18.15
N THR A 124 -16.54 6.38 -19.43
CA THR A 124 -17.27 5.76 -20.56
C THR A 124 -16.91 4.27 -20.68
N GLU A 125 -17.72 3.48 -21.41
CA GLU A 125 -17.45 2.05 -21.60
C GLU A 125 -16.07 1.77 -22.22
N LYS A 126 -15.63 2.59 -23.19
CA LYS A 126 -14.29 2.47 -23.79
C LYS A 126 -13.19 2.69 -22.73
N GLN A 127 -13.34 3.70 -21.89
CA GLN A 127 -12.38 4.04 -20.84
C GLN A 127 -12.37 2.98 -19.72
N LYS A 128 -13.54 2.44 -19.37
CA LYS A 128 -13.69 1.34 -18.40
C LYS A 128 -12.90 0.10 -18.80
N VAL A 129 -12.82 -0.23 -20.10
CA VAL A 129 -12.00 -1.35 -20.59
C VAL A 129 -10.52 -1.09 -20.34
N LYS A 130 -10.01 0.09 -20.71
CA LYS A 130 -8.60 0.47 -20.45
C LYS A 130 -8.29 0.44 -18.94
N PHE A 131 -9.15 1.04 -18.13
CA PHE A 131 -9.00 1.08 -16.68
C PHE A 131 -8.94 -0.33 -16.06
N LYS A 132 -9.83 -1.24 -16.47
CA LYS A 132 -9.81 -2.64 -16.02
C LYS A 132 -8.49 -3.34 -16.33
N THR A 133 -7.96 -3.15 -17.53
CA THR A 133 -6.66 -3.74 -17.92
C THR A 133 -5.53 -3.22 -17.02
N SER A 134 -5.42 -1.90 -16.86
CA SER A 134 -4.36 -1.33 -16.02
C SER A 134 -4.49 -1.70 -14.54
N VAL A 135 -5.72 -1.74 -14.00
CA VAL A 135 -5.96 -2.23 -12.64
C VAL A 135 -5.57 -3.69 -12.51
N LYS A 136 -5.94 -4.54 -13.49
CA LYS A 136 -5.58 -5.96 -13.48
C LYS A 136 -4.07 -6.16 -13.49
N GLU A 137 -3.35 -5.46 -14.36
CA GLU A 137 -1.88 -5.53 -14.42
C GLU A 137 -1.26 -5.17 -13.08
N GLN A 138 -1.73 -4.09 -12.46
CA GLN A 138 -1.24 -3.65 -11.15
C GLN A 138 -1.54 -4.69 -10.05
N LEU A 139 -2.74 -5.26 -10.03
CA LEU A 139 -3.11 -6.32 -9.07
C LEU A 139 -2.31 -7.61 -9.28
N MET A 140 -1.95 -7.95 -10.52
CA MET A 140 -1.18 -9.16 -10.83
C MET A 140 0.31 -9.01 -10.54
N VAL A 141 0.88 -7.81 -10.72
CA VAL A 141 2.24 -7.48 -10.26
C VAL A 141 2.35 -7.66 -8.75
N ASP A 142 1.29 -7.28 -8.02
CA ASP A 142 1.23 -7.39 -6.57
C ASP A 142 1.13 -8.85 -6.07
N ALA A 143 0.63 -9.77 -6.90
CA ALA A 143 0.53 -11.20 -6.58
C ALA A 143 1.80 -12.01 -6.92
N SER A 144 2.76 -11.40 -7.63
CA SER A 144 3.98 -12.06 -8.11
C SER A 144 5.23 -11.69 -7.32
N GLN A 145 5.09 -10.89 -6.25
CA GLN A 145 6.16 -10.52 -5.31
C GLN A 145 5.83 -11.05 -3.92
#